data_AF-A0A8T3PHP6-F1
#
_entry.id   AF-A0A8T3PHP6-F1
#
_cell.length_a   1.000
_cell.length_b   1.000
_cell.length_c   1.000
_cell.angle_alpha   90.00
_cell.angle_beta   90.00
_cell.angle_gamma   90.00
#
_symmetry.space_group_name_H-M   'P 1'
#
loop_
_entity.id
_entity.type
_entity.pdbx_description
1 polymer ?
#
loop_
_entity_poly.entity_id
_entity_poly.type
_entity_poly.pdbx_seq_one_letter_code
_entity_poly.pdbx_strand_id
1 'polypeptide(L)'
;MSLTASRVLVVVLVGGVIAAACMPSGVRPTDPPLPSQVLPTEASSLLPDPTADPSPSPATTATPAPTPTLAPSDPGLARGRSFLECTGRPSTVGTGHDERGLDGIGDTPGEALEATLKEGWTIPLKGYERATATSGEVLFVYRAAGKVKVAIIAAFDEPDAQDRWAVVEIWACESEEFGPAAEMGEGRTIWVNDAGRILIASRGPSHCDMETATLIRYPFEGDQYVRDPRGIFEDAVVGTYDGDATLPDDAERTGYRQGEDVLWVAADGDALYVVRPDRVERWPRATGPIGCI
;
A
#
# COMPACT_ATOMS: atom_id res chain seq x y z
N MET A 1 -32.26 63.08 34.40
CA MET A 1 -31.67 61.76 34.09
C MET A 1 -31.38 61.73 32.60
N SER A 2 -30.11 61.54 32.26
CA SER A 2 -29.51 61.69 30.93
C SER A 2 -29.69 60.48 30.01
N LEU A 3 -29.76 60.77 28.69
CA LEU A 3 -29.20 60.03 27.53
C LEU A 3 -29.74 58.59 27.28
N THR A 4 -29.92 58.06 26.07
CA THR A 4 -29.15 58.24 24.83
C THR A 4 -29.94 57.64 23.66
N ALA A 5 -29.89 58.29 22.49
CA ALA A 5 -30.38 57.75 21.22
C ALA A 5 -29.31 56.89 20.55
N SER A 6 -29.67 55.66 20.17
CA SER A 6 -28.80 54.78 19.36
C SER A 6 -29.04 55.04 17.86
N ARG A 7 -27.97 55.39 17.15
CA ARG A 7 -27.93 55.49 15.69
C ARG A 7 -27.70 54.10 15.11
N VAL A 8 -28.56 53.71 14.17
CA VAL A 8 -28.39 52.52 13.32
C VAL A 8 -27.45 52.88 12.17
N LEU A 9 -26.36 52.13 12.04
CA LEU A 9 -25.44 52.21 10.91
C LEU A 9 -25.91 51.21 9.83
N VAL A 10 -26.29 51.71 8.66
CA VAL A 10 -26.57 50.89 7.46
C VAL A 10 -25.27 50.83 6.65
N VAL A 11 -24.70 49.63 6.51
CA VAL A 11 -23.57 49.39 5.61
C VAL A 11 -24.13 48.82 4.30
N VAL A 12 -23.95 49.56 3.22
CA VAL A 12 -24.23 49.14 1.84
C VAL A 12 -22.92 48.59 1.26
N LEU A 13 -22.86 47.28 0.97
CA LEU A 13 -21.77 46.69 0.21
C LEU A 13 -22.16 46.64 -1.27
N VAL A 14 -21.42 47.42 -2.06
CA VAL A 14 -21.50 47.53 -3.51
C VAL A 14 -20.73 46.35 -4.13
N GLY A 15 -21.38 45.65 -5.06
CA GLY A 15 -20.78 44.57 -5.84
C GLY A 15 -19.74 45.05 -6.86
N GLY A 16 -18.87 44.14 -7.28
CA GLY A 16 -17.81 44.43 -8.25
C GLY A 16 -17.22 43.19 -8.91
N VAL A 17 -17.92 42.71 -9.94
CA VAL A 17 -17.42 42.22 -11.25
C VAL A 17 -16.36 41.11 -11.31
N ILE A 18 -16.83 39.97 -11.82
CA ILE A 18 -16.09 38.84 -12.41
C ILE A 18 -15.42 39.29 -13.72
N ALA A 19 -14.14 38.96 -13.91
CA ALA A 19 -13.49 38.96 -15.22
C ALA A 19 -12.79 37.62 -15.47
N ALA A 20 -13.39 36.83 -16.35
CA ALA A 20 -12.81 35.65 -16.96
C ALA A 20 -11.88 36.04 -18.12
N ALA A 21 -10.71 35.42 -18.22
CA ALA A 21 -9.87 35.41 -19.41
C ALA A 21 -9.18 34.04 -19.49
N CYS A 22 -9.65 33.16 -20.38
CA CYS A 22 -9.07 32.89 -21.71
C CYS A 22 -7.85 31.98 -21.68
N MET A 23 -8.11 30.69 -21.93
CA MET A 23 -7.12 29.68 -22.34
C MET A 23 -6.71 29.86 -23.81
N PRO A 24 -5.47 29.50 -24.19
CA PRO A 24 -5.16 28.91 -25.49
C PRO A 24 -4.97 27.39 -25.30
N SER A 25 -5.85 26.55 -25.84
CA SER A 25 -5.78 25.99 -27.20
C SER A 25 -4.45 25.30 -27.54
N GLY A 26 -4.48 23.95 -27.51
CA GLY A 26 -4.04 23.16 -28.65
C GLY A 26 -2.72 22.41 -28.53
N VAL A 27 -2.79 21.14 -28.12
CA VAL A 27 -1.97 20.07 -28.71
C VAL A 27 -2.84 18.82 -28.84
N ARG A 28 -3.03 18.35 -30.08
CA ARG A 28 -3.70 17.08 -30.39
C ARG A 28 -2.74 15.91 -30.15
N PRO A 29 -3.23 14.74 -29.69
CA PRO A 29 -2.43 13.52 -29.62
C PRO A 29 -2.19 12.96 -31.03
N THR A 30 -0.95 12.59 -31.32
CA THR A 30 -0.58 11.81 -32.50
C THR A 30 -0.19 10.40 -32.06
N ASP A 31 -1.05 9.43 -32.35
CA ASP A 31 -0.72 8.01 -32.51
C ASP A 31 -1.15 7.61 -33.93
N PRO A 32 -0.69 6.49 -34.51
CA PRO A 32 0.67 5.92 -34.54
C PRO A 32 1.05 5.57 -36.00
N PRO A 33 2.18 4.89 -36.25
CA PRO A 33 2.24 3.98 -37.40
C PRO A 33 2.54 2.53 -36.98
N LEU A 34 1.59 1.63 -37.27
CA LEU A 34 1.86 0.20 -37.46
C LEU A 34 2.55 0.00 -38.81
N PRO A 35 3.62 -0.79 -38.87
CA PRO A 35 3.62 -1.98 -39.74
C PRO A 35 4.44 -3.13 -39.09
N SER A 36 4.39 -4.41 -39.46
CA SER A 36 3.84 -5.14 -40.59
C SER A 36 3.68 -6.59 -40.13
N GLN A 37 2.65 -7.28 -40.62
CA GLN A 37 2.60 -8.73 -40.62
C GLN A 37 3.51 -9.29 -41.72
N VAL A 38 4.24 -10.36 -41.39
CA VAL A 38 4.80 -11.29 -42.37
C VAL A 38 4.26 -12.68 -42.05
N LEU A 39 3.70 -13.30 -43.08
CA LEU A 39 3.02 -14.59 -43.18
C LEU A 39 4.05 -15.77 -43.29
N PRO A 40 3.58 -17.04 -43.38
CA PRO A 40 4.22 -18.21 -42.77
C PRO A 40 5.07 -19.04 -43.74
N THR A 41 5.81 -20.01 -43.21
CA THR A 41 6.39 -21.11 -43.98
C THR A 41 6.30 -22.45 -43.23
N GLU A 42 5.45 -23.32 -43.80
CA GLU A 42 5.61 -24.76 -44.09
C GLU A 42 6.58 -25.61 -43.22
N ALA A 43 6.07 -26.62 -42.51
CA ALA A 43 5.80 -28.00 -42.95
C ALA A 43 7.01 -28.94 -42.83
N SER A 44 6.90 -29.95 -41.96
CA SER A 44 7.36 -31.31 -42.26
C SER A 44 6.82 -32.31 -41.25
N SER A 45 5.91 -33.13 -41.76
CA SER A 45 5.46 -34.39 -41.21
C SER A 45 6.61 -35.41 -41.22
N LEU A 46 6.82 -36.12 -40.12
CA LEU A 46 7.37 -37.47 -40.13
C LEU A 46 6.65 -38.30 -39.07
N LEU A 47 5.70 -39.12 -39.53
CA LEU A 47 5.19 -40.28 -38.82
C LEU A 47 6.22 -41.40 -38.93
N PRO A 48 6.56 -42.13 -37.85
CA PRO A 48 7.16 -43.44 -37.98
C PRO A 48 6.12 -44.57 -38.08
N ASP A 49 6.48 -45.54 -38.91
CA ASP A 49 5.80 -46.80 -39.24
C ASP A 49 5.36 -47.65 -38.03
N PRO A 50 4.22 -48.36 -38.13
CA PRO A 50 3.84 -49.40 -37.18
C PRO A 50 4.20 -50.79 -37.73
N THR A 51 5.21 -51.48 -37.18
CA THR A 51 5.24 -52.96 -37.14
C THR A 51 6.42 -53.49 -36.34
N ALA A 52 6.14 -54.03 -35.14
CA ALA A 52 6.93 -55.12 -34.57
C ALA A 52 6.08 -55.82 -33.49
N ASP A 53 5.78 -57.09 -33.75
CA ASP A 53 5.12 -58.06 -32.89
C ASP A 53 6.04 -58.41 -31.69
N PRO A 54 5.58 -58.41 -30.42
CA PRO A 54 6.40 -58.88 -29.31
C PRO A 54 6.30 -60.40 -29.14
N SER A 55 7.43 -61.07 -29.31
CA SER A 55 7.68 -62.45 -28.89
C SER A 55 7.60 -62.60 -27.36
N PRO A 56 7.06 -63.70 -26.81
CA PRO A 56 6.88 -63.87 -25.36
C PRO A 56 8.22 -64.14 -24.65
N SER A 57 8.63 -63.22 -23.78
CA SER A 57 9.75 -63.39 -22.85
C SER A 57 9.35 -64.24 -21.63
N PRO A 58 10.29 -65.00 -21.05
CA PRO A 58 10.00 -65.98 -20.00
C PRO A 58 9.68 -65.33 -18.65
N ALA A 59 8.85 -66.03 -17.86
CA ALA A 59 8.46 -65.64 -16.51
C ALA A 59 9.69 -65.35 -15.64
N THR A 60 9.87 -64.07 -15.32
CA THR A 60 10.89 -63.60 -14.37
C THR A 60 10.27 -63.66 -12.98
N THR A 61 10.87 -64.43 -12.09
CA THR A 61 10.54 -64.53 -10.67
C THR A 61 10.50 -63.12 -10.07
N ALA A 62 9.35 -62.71 -9.53
CA ALA A 62 9.15 -61.39 -8.94
C ALA A 62 10.04 -61.21 -7.70
N THR A 63 11.08 -60.40 -7.84
CA THR A 63 11.78 -59.77 -6.72
C THR A 63 10.80 -58.82 -6.03
N PRO A 64 10.66 -58.83 -4.69
CA PRO A 64 9.82 -57.88 -3.98
C PRO A 64 10.24 -56.46 -4.33
N ALA A 65 9.27 -55.64 -4.76
CA ALA A 65 9.50 -54.23 -5.06
C ALA A 65 10.12 -53.55 -3.84
N PRO A 66 11.18 -52.72 -4.00
CA PRO A 66 11.71 -51.96 -2.89
C PRO A 66 10.58 -51.08 -2.33
N THR A 67 10.39 -51.14 -1.01
CA THR A 67 9.54 -50.19 -0.28
C THR A 67 9.90 -48.78 -0.76
N PRO A 68 8.92 -47.95 -1.20
CA PRO A 68 9.22 -46.58 -1.59
C PRO A 68 9.84 -45.89 -0.38
N THR A 69 11.14 -45.63 -0.44
CA THR A 69 11.81 -44.71 0.45
C THR A 69 11.11 -43.38 0.27
N LEU A 70 10.41 -42.91 1.31
CA LEU A 70 9.86 -41.55 1.36
C LEU A 70 10.98 -40.60 0.92
N ALA A 71 10.75 -39.86 -0.16
CA ALA A 71 11.65 -38.80 -0.56
C ALA A 71 11.88 -37.90 0.66
N PRO A 72 13.10 -37.39 0.90
CA PRO A 72 13.32 -36.44 1.96
C PRO A 72 12.32 -35.29 1.81
N SER A 73 11.61 -34.98 2.90
CA SER A 73 10.68 -33.86 2.95
C SER A 73 11.36 -32.63 2.37
N ASP A 74 10.73 -32.03 1.36
CA ASP A 74 11.15 -30.75 0.78
C ASP A 74 11.43 -29.79 1.95
N PRO A 75 12.65 -29.22 2.09
CA PRO A 75 13.05 -28.52 3.32
C PRO A 75 12.25 -27.25 3.65
N GLY A 76 11.18 -26.98 2.89
CA GLY A 76 10.39 -25.75 2.96
C GLY A 76 11.17 -24.56 2.41
N LEU A 77 10.45 -23.46 2.22
CA LEU A 77 11.08 -22.17 1.95
C LEU A 77 11.82 -21.67 3.18
N ALA A 78 12.87 -20.88 2.95
CA ALA A 78 13.40 -20.03 4.01
C ALA A 78 12.27 -19.12 4.54
N ARG A 79 12.29 -18.77 5.82
CA ARG A 79 11.27 -17.90 6.42
C ARG A 79 11.29 -16.51 5.80
N GLY A 80 10.11 -15.91 5.64
CA GLY A 80 9.89 -14.66 4.91
C GLY A 80 10.83 -13.54 5.32
N ARG A 81 11.12 -13.42 6.64
CA ARG A 81 12.03 -12.42 7.19
C ARG A 81 13.42 -12.42 6.55
N SER A 82 13.94 -13.60 6.21
CA SER A 82 15.31 -13.74 5.68
C SER A 82 15.50 -13.12 4.29
N PHE A 83 14.40 -12.83 3.58
CA PHE A 83 14.42 -12.19 2.27
C PHE A 83 14.38 -10.67 2.32
N LEU A 84 14.10 -10.05 3.48
CA LEU A 84 13.97 -8.61 3.58
C LEU A 84 15.32 -7.89 3.45
N GLU A 85 15.32 -6.80 2.69
CA GLU A 85 16.46 -5.91 2.46
C GLU A 85 16.16 -4.51 3.01
N CYS A 86 15.79 -4.47 4.30
CA CYS A 86 15.46 -3.23 5.00
C CYS A 86 16.71 -2.38 5.25
N THR A 87 16.53 -1.07 5.19
CA THR A 87 17.51 -0.10 5.68
C THR A 87 17.36 0.07 7.18
N GLY A 88 16.10 0.11 7.64
CA GLY A 88 15.72 0.14 9.04
C GLY A 88 15.45 -1.25 9.63
N ARG A 89 14.68 -1.27 10.71
CA ARG A 89 14.20 -2.52 11.30
C ARG A 89 13.06 -3.09 10.44
N PRO A 90 12.85 -4.42 10.45
CA PRO A 90 11.58 -4.97 9.99
C PRO A 90 10.44 -4.40 10.83
N SER A 91 9.35 -4.02 10.17
CA SER A 91 8.12 -3.61 10.83
C SER A 91 7.50 -4.79 11.59
N THR A 92 6.57 -4.47 12.49
CA THR A 92 5.75 -5.48 13.18
C THR A 92 4.51 -5.89 12.39
N VAL A 93 4.36 -5.42 11.15
CA VAL A 93 3.24 -5.82 10.29
C VAL A 93 3.30 -7.33 10.06
N GLY A 94 2.19 -8.02 10.37
CA GLY A 94 2.10 -9.48 10.32
C GLY A 94 2.71 -10.20 11.53
N THR A 95 3.50 -9.52 12.38
CA THR A 95 4.07 -10.10 13.61
C THR A 95 3.11 -9.85 14.77
N GLY A 96 2.31 -10.87 15.12
CA GLY A 96 1.24 -10.76 16.12
C GLY A 96 0.04 -11.67 15.85
N HIS A 97 0.08 -12.46 14.77
CA HIS A 97 -0.84 -13.56 14.53
C HIS A 97 -0.24 -14.85 15.09
N ASP A 98 -0.15 -14.93 16.41
CA ASP A 98 0.06 -16.19 17.10
C ASP A 98 -1.24 -17.03 17.17
N GLU A 99 -2.44 -16.45 16.99
CA GLU A 99 -3.70 -17.19 17.24
C GLU A 99 -4.93 -16.79 16.39
N ARG A 100 -4.81 -15.97 15.33
CA ARG A 100 -5.94 -15.69 14.43
C ARG A 100 -5.60 -16.09 13.01
N GLY A 101 -6.35 -17.08 12.54
CA GLY A 101 -6.07 -17.90 11.39
C GLY A 101 -5.80 -17.14 10.11
N LEU A 102 -5.08 -17.83 9.23
CA LEU A 102 -4.99 -17.65 7.79
C LEU A 102 -5.78 -16.45 7.24
N ASP A 103 -5.16 -15.28 7.23
CA ASP A 103 -5.75 -14.12 6.58
C ASP A 103 -5.68 -14.33 5.07
N GLY A 104 -6.85 -14.46 4.43
CA GLY A 104 -6.98 -14.65 2.99
C GLY A 104 -6.73 -16.09 2.53
N ILE A 105 -7.82 -16.76 2.15
CA ILE A 105 -7.81 -18.12 1.57
C ILE A 105 -8.22 -18.04 0.09
N GLY A 106 -7.52 -18.77 -0.77
CA GLY A 106 -7.78 -18.85 -2.21
C GLY A 106 -7.55 -20.22 -2.80
N ASP A 107 -8.08 -20.47 -4.00
CA ASP A 107 -7.86 -21.74 -4.72
C ASP A 107 -6.48 -21.76 -5.38
N THR A 108 -5.83 -20.59 -5.46
CA THR A 108 -4.45 -20.42 -5.90
C THR A 108 -3.65 -19.57 -4.89
N PRO A 109 -2.31 -19.64 -4.90
CA PRO A 109 -1.49 -18.78 -4.03
C PRO A 109 -1.72 -17.28 -4.29
N GLY A 110 -2.01 -16.91 -5.54
CA GLY A 110 -2.30 -15.53 -5.91
C GLY A 110 -3.64 -15.04 -5.38
N GLU A 111 -4.67 -15.89 -5.43
CA GLU A 111 -5.98 -15.58 -4.82
C GLU A 111 -5.89 -15.44 -3.30
N ALA A 112 -5.09 -16.29 -2.63
CA ALA A 112 -4.81 -16.16 -1.21
C ALA A 112 -4.16 -14.80 -0.90
N LEU A 113 -3.09 -14.44 -1.63
CA LEU A 113 -2.44 -13.13 -1.51
C LEU A 113 -3.43 -11.98 -1.71
N GLU A 114 -4.23 -12.01 -2.77
CA GLU A 114 -5.21 -10.95 -3.06
C GLU A 114 -6.27 -10.83 -1.96
N ALA A 115 -6.71 -11.95 -1.38
CA ALA A 115 -7.63 -11.95 -0.26
C ALA A 115 -6.97 -11.31 0.97
N THR A 116 -5.73 -11.68 1.30
CA THR A 116 -4.97 -11.09 2.41
C THR A 116 -4.79 -9.57 2.26
N LEU A 117 -4.44 -9.10 1.05
CA LEU A 117 -4.19 -7.68 0.81
C LEU A 117 -5.45 -6.80 0.96
N LYS A 118 -6.65 -7.38 0.85
CA LYS A 118 -7.92 -6.67 1.07
C LYS A 118 -8.21 -6.35 2.53
N GLU A 119 -7.56 -7.03 3.48
CA GLU A 119 -7.75 -6.83 4.93
C GLU A 119 -7.17 -5.50 5.43
N GLY A 120 -6.54 -4.70 4.56
CA GLY A 120 -6.17 -3.31 4.87
C GLY A 120 -4.84 -3.17 5.62
N TRP A 121 -3.93 -4.12 5.49
CA TRP A 121 -2.56 -4.05 5.99
C TRP A 121 -1.81 -2.81 5.50
N THR A 122 -0.89 -2.25 6.30
CA THR A 122 -0.02 -1.13 5.91
C THR A 122 1.15 -1.60 5.04
N ILE A 123 0.83 -2.23 3.92
CA ILE A 123 1.75 -2.67 2.86
C ILE A 123 1.14 -2.33 1.49
N PRO A 124 1.94 -2.34 0.40
CA PRO A 124 1.41 -2.14 -0.95
C PRO A 124 0.33 -3.18 -1.32
N LEU A 125 -0.63 -2.81 -2.15
CA LEU A 125 -1.68 -3.70 -2.65
C LEU A 125 -1.31 -4.43 -3.95
N LYS A 126 -0.27 -3.94 -4.63
CA LYS A 126 0.16 -4.43 -5.94
C LYS A 126 1.68 -4.36 -6.09
N GLY A 127 2.17 -4.94 -7.18
CA GLY A 127 3.60 -4.97 -7.51
C GLY A 127 4.34 -6.15 -6.88
N TYR A 128 3.61 -7.16 -6.40
CA TYR A 128 4.21 -8.40 -5.92
C TYR A 128 4.61 -9.29 -7.09
N GLU A 129 5.80 -9.86 -7.02
CA GLU A 129 6.27 -10.91 -7.93
C GLU A 129 6.42 -12.23 -7.18
N ARG A 130 6.23 -13.34 -7.90
CA ARG A 130 6.54 -14.68 -7.39
C ARG A 130 8.04 -14.89 -7.46
N ALA A 131 8.72 -14.93 -6.31
CA ALA A 131 10.18 -15.04 -6.24
C ALA A 131 10.67 -16.49 -6.28
N THR A 132 10.02 -17.38 -5.53
CA THR A 132 10.37 -18.81 -5.48
C THR A 132 9.15 -19.63 -5.04
N ALA A 133 9.22 -20.95 -5.25
CA ALA A 133 8.20 -21.88 -4.82
C ALA A 133 8.75 -23.27 -4.56
N THR A 134 8.12 -23.98 -3.64
CA THR A 134 8.29 -25.42 -3.39
C THR A 134 7.00 -26.14 -3.78
N SER A 135 6.92 -27.44 -3.49
CA SER A 135 5.72 -28.24 -3.74
C SER A 135 4.47 -27.77 -2.98
N GLY A 136 4.64 -27.08 -1.84
CA GLY A 136 3.53 -26.63 -0.98
C GLY A 136 3.54 -25.15 -0.61
N GLU A 137 4.57 -24.38 -0.98
CA GLU A 137 4.70 -22.98 -0.59
C GLU A 137 5.11 -22.09 -1.77
N VAL A 138 4.69 -20.82 -1.72
CA VAL A 138 5.04 -19.78 -2.68
C VAL A 138 5.45 -18.52 -1.95
N LEU A 139 6.63 -17.98 -2.29
CA LEU A 139 7.08 -16.67 -1.83
C LEU A 139 6.69 -15.60 -2.85
N PHE A 140 5.95 -14.60 -2.37
CA PHE A 140 5.71 -13.34 -3.04
C PHE A 140 6.59 -12.24 -2.43
N VAL A 141 7.19 -11.40 -3.27
CA VAL A 141 7.96 -10.25 -2.80
C VAL A 141 7.51 -8.96 -3.46
N TYR A 142 7.49 -7.88 -2.69
CA TYR A 142 7.39 -6.52 -3.21
C TYR A 142 8.76 -5.87 -3.18
N ARG A 143 9.16 -5.25 -4.29
CA ARG A 143 10.44 -4.55 -4.40
C ARG A 143 10.26 -3.05 -4.53
N ALA A 144 11.06 -2.32 -3.76
CA ALA A 144 11.24 -0.87 -3.94
C ALA A 144 12.72 -0.58 -4.20
N ALA A 145 12.99 0.17 -5.27
CA ALA A 145 14.36 0.46 -5.72
C ALA A 145 15.24 -0.82 -5.85
N GLY A 146 14.65 -1.92 -6.35
CA GLY A 146 15.32 -3.21 -6.55
C GLY A 146 15.46 -4.10 -5.30
N LYS A 147 15.19 -3.57 -4.11
CA LYS A 147 15.33 -4.28 -2.83
C LYS A 147 14.01 -4.87 -2.36
N VAL A 148 14.02 -6.08 -1.80
CA VAL A 148 12.82 -6.69 -1.21
C VAL A 148 12.40 -5.92 0.05
N LYS A 149 11.19 -5.36 0.02
CA LYS A 149 10.60 -4.63 1.15
C LYS A 149 9.45 -5.33 1.81
N VAL A 150 8.79 -6.24 1.11
CA VAL A 150 7.76 -7.12 1.68
C VAL A 150 8.01 -8.52 1.18
N ALA A 151 7.86 -9.51 2.06
CA ALA A 151 7.94 -10.93 1.77
C ALA A 151 6.69 -11.60 2.37
N ILE A 152 5.93 -12.29 1.52
CA ILE A 152 4.69 -12.97 1.90
C ILE A 152 4.80 -14.43 1.45
N ILE A 153 4.56 -15.37 2.37
CA ILE A 153 4.53 -16.80 2.04
C ILE A 153 3.07 -17.25 2.06
N ALA A 154 2.64 -17.84 0.95
CA ALA A 154 1.40 -18.60 0.88
C ALA A 154 1.73 -20.10 0.88
N ALA A 155 1.00 -20.88 1.67
CA ALA A 155 1.14 -22.33 1.74
C ALA A 155 -0.18 -23.02 1.40
N PHE A 156 -0.08 -24.23 0.86
CA PHE A 156 -1.22 -25.09 0.55
C PHE A 156 -1.46 -26.09 1.69
N ASP A 157 -2.73 -26.43 1.90
CA ASP A 157 -3.16 -27.46 2.87
C ASP A 157 -2.72 -27.16 4.32
N GLU A 158 -2.78 -25.89 4.69
CA GLU A 158 -2.70 -25.51 6.09
C GLU A 158 -3.94 -26.03 6.84
N PRO A 159 -3.82 -26.42 8.13
CA PRO A 159 -4.91 -27.04 8.89
C PRO A 159 -6.25 -26.28 8.83
N ASP A 160 -6.19 -24.94 8.76
CA ASP A 160 -7.36 -24.07 8.69
C ASP A 160 -7.79 -23.73 7.25
N ALA A 161 -6.98 -24.07 6.23
CA ALA A 161 -7.23 -23.73 4.82
C ALA A 161 -8.13 -24.75 4.10
N GLN A 162 -8.25 -25.99 4.61
CA GLN A 162 -9.09 -27.05 4.04
C GLN A 162 -8.78 -27.35 2.55
N ASP A 163 -7.59 -27.87 2.23
CA ASP A 163 -7.15 -28.13 0.85
C ASP A 163 -7.12 -26.86 -0.04
N ARG A 164 -6.86 -25.69 0.53
CA ARG A 164 -6.73 -24.41 -0.18
C ARG A 164 -5.41 -23.72 0.15
N TRP A 165 -5.10 -22.66 -0.59
CA TRP A 165 -3.96 -21.80 -0.32
C TRP A 165 -4.32 -20.75 0.71
N ALA A 166 -3.38 -20.44 1.59
CA ALA A 166 -3.51 -19.36 2.55
C ALA A 166 -2.18 -18.65 2.78
N VAL A 167 -2.22 -17.37 3.13
CA VAL A 167 -1.03 -16.66 3.59
C VAL A 167 -0.72 -17.10 5.02
N VAL A 168 0.50 -17.61 5.21
CA VAL A 168 0.98 -18.14 6.48
C VAL A 168 2.04 -17.27 7.14
N GLU A 169 2.65 -16.36 6.37
CA GLU A 169 3.71 -15.50 6.87
C GLU A 169 3.72 -14.18 6.08
N ILE A 170 3.80 -13.06 6.81
CA ILE A 170 3.98 -11.72 6.25
C ILE A 170 5.12 -11.05 6.99
N TRP A 171 6.09 -10.53 6.26
CA TRP A 171 7.13 -9.66 6.77
C TRP A 171 7.28 -8.44 5.89
N ALA A 172 7.43 -7.27 6.50
CA ALA A 172 7.67 -6.03 5.78
C ALA A 172 8.75 -5.19 6.46
N CYS A 173 9.51 -4.45 5.67
CA CYS A 173 10.26 -3.28 6.14
C CYS A 173 9.30 -2.16 6.56
N GLU A 174 9.84 -1.12 7.18
CA GLU A 174 9.08 0.08 7.49
C GLU A 174 8.45 0.71 6.25
N SER A 175 7.25 1.27 6.40
CA SER A 175 6.46 1.70 5.24
C SER A 175 7.10 2.84 4.45
N GLU A 176 7.95 3.63 5.10
CA GLU A 176 8.75 4.67 4.44
C GLU A 176 9.71 4.13 3.36
N GLU A 177 10.01 2.83 3.39
CA GLU A 177 10.90 2.17 2.43
C GLU A 177 10.18 1.62 1.20
N PHE A 178 8.84 1.68 1.12
CA PHE A 178 8.08 1.13 -0.03
C PHE A 178 8.20 1.97 -1.30
N GLY A 179 8.64 3.22 -1.17
CA GLY A 179 8.89 4.11 -2.29
C GLY A 179 7.63 4.66 -2.96
N PRO A 180 7.79 5.59 -3.91
CA PRO A 180 6.70 6.38 -4.46
C PRO A 180 5.73 5.61 -5.35
N ALA A 181 6.14 4.44 -5.85
CA ALA A 181 5.31 3.59 -6.70
C ALA A 181 4.40 2.65 -5.90
N ALA A 182 4.45 2.69 -4.56
CA ALA A 182 3.56 1.90 -3.72
C ALA A 182 2.10 2.29 -3.99
N GLU A 183 1.25 1.31 -4.25
CA GLU A 183 -0.20 1.49 -4.28
C GLU A 183 -0.74 1.06 -2.91
N MET A 184 -1.25 2.00 -2.12
CA MET A 184 -1.81 1.70 -0.80
C MET A 184 -3.33 1.49 -0.89
N GLY A 185 -3.89 0.86 0.15
CA GLY A 185 -5.33 0.70 0.32
C GLY A 185 -6.14 1.99 0.22
N GLU A 186 -7.44 1.83 -0.06
CA GLU A 186 -8.38 2.95 -0.11
C GLU A 186 -8.30 3.82 1.15
N GLY A 187 -8.47 5.14 0.97
CA GLY A 187 -8.39 6.09 2.07
C GLY A 187 -6.96 6.43 2.52
N ARG A 188 -5.93 5.90 1.84
CA ARG A 188 -4.53 6.26 2.10
C ARG A 188 -3.98 7.16 1.00
N THR A 189 -3.17 8.13 1.39
CA THR A 189 -2.41 8.98 0.47
C THR A 189 -0.93 8.91 0.80
N ILE A 190 -0.11 8.93 -0.26
CA ILE A 190 1.34 8.89 -0.16
C ILE A 190 1.90 10.30 -0.30
N TRP A 191 2.78 10.65 0.63
CA TRP A 191 3.62 11.83 0.55
C TRP A 191 5.05 11.39 0.29
N VAL A 192 5.72 11.97 -0.70
CA VAL A 192 7.06 11.57 -1.15
C VAL A 192 8.04 12.71 -0.90
N ASN A 193 9.23 12.40 -0.40
CA ASN A 193 10.33 13.38 -0.34
C ASN A 193 11.36 13.20 -1.47
N ASP A 194 12.30 14.12 -1.58
CA ASP A 194 13.32 14.11 -2.64
C ASP A 194 14.24 12.88 -2.61
N ALA A 195 14.31 12.17 -1.47
CA ALA A 195 15.04 10.90 -1.34
C ALA A 195 14.23 9.66 -1.74
N GLY A 196 12.96 9.85 -2.15
CA GLY A 196 12.04 8.76 -2.49
C GLY A 196 11.46 8.00 -1.30
N ARG A 197 11.64 8.51 -0.06
CA ARG A 197 10.96 7.96 1.13
C ARG A 197 9.51 8.44 1.15
N ILE A 198 8.64 7.64 1.75
CA ILE A 198 7.22 7.95 1.82
C ILE A 198 6.70 8.15 3.25
N LEU A 199 5.70 9.01 3.41
CA LEU A 199 4.77 8.99 4.54
C LEU A 199 3.39 8.60 4.03
N ILE A 200 2.63 7.93 4.89
CA ILE A 200 1.27 7.51 4.59
C ILE A 200 0.33 8.32 5.49
N ALA A 201 -0.51 9.14 4.88
CA ALA A 201 -1.66 9.70 5.56
C ALA A 201 -2.85 8.75 5.34
N SER A 202 -3.59 8.44 6.40
CA SER A 202 -4.71 7.50 6.36
C SER A 202 -5.98 8.17 6.86
N ARG A 203 -7.06 8.00 6.10
CA ARG A 203 -8.41 8.31 6.58
C ARG A 203 -8.74 7.42 7.78
N GLY A 204 -9.40 7.98 8.78
CA GLY A 204 -9.87 7.21 9.92
C GLY A 204 -10.91 6.15 9.50
N PRO A 205 -11.03 5.05 10.25
CA PRO A 205 -11.98 3.98 9.93
C PRO A 205 -13.43 4.40 10.23
N SER A 206 -14.35 4.02 9.34
CA SER A 206 -15.78 4.32 9.49
C SER A 206 -16.44 3.67 10.69
N HIS A 207 -15.96 2.49 11.13
CA HIS A 207 -16.56 1.80 12.29
C HIS A 207 -16.24 2.47 13.63
N CYS A 208 -15.40 3.51 13.63
CA CYS A 208 -15.10 4.36 14.78
C CYS A 208 -15.61 5.79 14.57
N ASP A 209 -16.45 6.03 13.55
CA ASP A 209 -16.94 7.35 13.14
C ASP A 209 -15.80 8.36 12.85
N MET A 210 -14.65 7.87 12.38
CA MET A 210 -13.44 8.67 12.12
C MET A 210 -13.22 8.95 10.62
N GLU A 211 -14.17 8.60 9.75
CA GLU A 211 -13.99 8.65 8.29
C GLU A 211 -13.81 10.05 7.72
N THR A 212 -14.17 11.10 8.47
CA THR A 212 -13.93 12.48 8.05
C THR A 212 -12.55 12.99 8.44
N ALA A 213 -11.84 12.29 9.32
CA ALA A 213 -10.51 12.66 9.76
C ALA A 213 -9.42 11.97 8.92
N THR A 214 -8.25 12.60 8.83
CA THR A 214 -7.05 12.01 8.23
C THR A 214 -5.89 12.14 9.20
N LEU A 215 -5.16 11.05 9.41
CA LEU A 215 -4.03 10.97 10.32
C LEU A 215 -2.76 10.75 9.53
N ILE A 216 -1.70 11.45 9.89
CA ILE A 216 -0.35 11.23 9.38
C ILE A 216 0.62 11.17 10.56
N ARG A 217 1.64 10.31 10.50
CA ARG A 217 2.73 10.31 11.48
C ARG A 217 3.92 11.10 10.94
N TYR A 218 4.44 12.05 11.72
CA TYR A 218 5.63 12.82 11.36
C TYR A 218 6.56 13.07 12.58
N PRO A 219 7.88 12.87 12.44
CA PRO A 219 8.52 12.09 11.36
C PRO A 219 7.97 10.66 11.33
N PHE A 220 8.52 9.79 10.49
CA PHE A 220 8.09 8.38 10.45
C PHE A 220 8.08 7.76 11.87
N GLU A 221 7.01 7.05 12.22
CA GLU A 221 6.70 6.53 13.57
C GLU A 221 6.66 7.57 14.72
N GLY A 222 6.73 8.86 14.41
CA GLY A 222 6.64 9.95 15.38
C GLY A 222 5.21 10.27 15.80
N ASP A 223 5.01 11.55 16.12
CA ASP A 223 3.73 12.08 16.54
C ASP A 223 2.66 11.97 15.43
N GLN A 224 1.41 11.78 15.84
CA GLN A 224 0.27 11.83 14.92
C GLN A 224 -0.20 13.27 14.75
N TYR A 225 -0.48 13.67 13.52
CA TYR A 225 -1.09 14.95 13.18
C TYR A 225 -2.41 14.68 12.48
N VAL A 226 -3.39 15.52 12.80
CA VAL A 226 -4.79 15.23 12.50
C VAL A 226 -5.38 16.32 11.62
N ARG A 227 -5.84 15.93 10.44
CA ARG A 227 -6.79 16.72 9.66
C ARG A 227 -8.19 16.36 10.12
N ASP A 228 -8.89 17.28 10.77
CA ASP A 228 -10.22 16.99 11.32
C ASP A 228 -11.20 18.15 11.09
N PRO A 229 -11.83 18.22 9.90
CA PRO A 229 -12.79 19.28 9.58
C PRO A 229 -14.12 19.16 10.34
N ARG A 230 -14.32 18.13 11.15
CA ARG A 230 -15.57 17.89 11.90
C ARG A 230 -15.40 18.01 13.41
N GLY A 231 -14.17 18.22 13.90
CA GLY A 231 -13.88 18.40 15.33
C GLY A 231 -14.12 17.15 16.18
N ILE A 232 -13.95 15.96 15.59
CA ILE A 232 -14.02 14.67 16.31
C ILE A 232 -12.95 14.58 17.41
N PHE A 233 -11.78 15.18 17.20
CA PHE A 233 -10.59 15.07 18.05
C PHE A 233 -10.20 16.36 18.77
N GLU A 234 -11.12 17.33 18.95
CA GLU A 234 -10.81 18.64 19.57
C GLU A 234 -10.14 18.51 20.95
N ASP A 235 -10.54 17.52 21.76
CA ASP A 235 -9.97 17.27 23.08
C ASP A 235 -8.69 16.39 23.06
N ALA A 236 -8.31 15.87 21.89
CA ALA A 236 -7.20 14.92 21.72
C ALA A 236 -6.01 15.49 20.96
N VAL A 237 -5.99 16.81 20.71
CA VAL A 237 -4.95 17.48 19.93
C VAL A 237 -4.46 18.79 20.59
N VAL A 238 -3.27 19.24 20.20
CA VAL A 238 -2.67 20.49 20.67
C VAL A 238 -3.08 21.64 19.73
N GLY A 239 -4.11 22.37 20.16
CA GLY A 239 -4.74 23.45 19.39
C GLY A 239 -5.94 22.97 18.59
N THR A 240 -6.18 23.54 17.41
CA THR A 240 -7.34 23.19 16.57
C THR A 240 -6.94 22.96 15.11
N TYR A 241 -7.75 22.16 14.40
CA TYR A 241 -7.71 22.13 12.95
C TYR A 241 -8.13 23.50 12.39
N ASP A 242 -7.40 23.96 11.37
CA ASP A 242 -7.77 25.16 10.62
C ASP A 242 -7.63 24.87 9.13
N GLY A 243 -8.73 24.99 8.38
CA GLY A 243 -8.80 24.71 6.95
C GLY A 243 -8.28 25.84 6.06
N ASP A 244 -8.06 27.03 6.63
CA ASP A 244 -7.62 28.24 5.93
C ASP A 244 -6.62 29.02 6.81
N ALA A 245 -5.59 28.30 7.25
CA ALA A 245 -4.58 28.83 8.15
C ALA A 245 -3.64 29.82 7.43
N THR A 246 -2.94 30.63 8.21
CA THR A 246 -1.74 31.33 7.75
C THR A 246 -0.52 30.49 8.10
N LEU A 247 0.38 30.25 7.13
CA LEU A 247 1.65 29.56 7.40
C LEU A 247 2.55 30.46 8.27
N PRO A 248 3.03 30.00 9.44
CA PRO A 248 3.99 30.76 10.25
C PRO A 248 5.32 30.97 9.53
N ASP A 249 5.97 32.11 9.79
CA ASP A 249 7.27 32.46 9.19
C ASP A 249 8.41 31.51 9.60
N ASP A 250 8.28 30.86 10.76
CA ASP A 250 9.24 29.90 11.31
C ASP A 250 8.87 28.43 11.01
N ALA A 251 7.81 28.18 10.23
CA ALA A 251 7.48 26.84 9.80
C ALA A 251 8.60 26.29 8.89
N GLU A 252 8.96 25.03 9.09
CA GLU A 252 10.02 24.37 8.34
C GLU A 252 9.46 23.42 7.28
N ARG A 253 10.07 23.43 6.11
CA ARG A 253 9.69 22.52 5.04
C ARG A 253 10.21 21.11 5.32
N THR A 254 9.32 20.13 5.34
CA THR A 254 9.70 18.72 5.62
C THR A 254 10.33 18.00 4.41
N GLY A 255 10.14 18.56 3.21
CA GLY A 255 10.53 17.93 1.93
C GLY A 255 9.48 16.97 1.37
N TYR A 256 8.47 16.56 2.14
CA TYR A 256 7.40 15.68 1.68
C TYR A 256 6.34 16.41 0.85
N ARG A 257 5.84 15.75 -0.20
CA ARG A 257 4.85 16.31 -1.13
C ARG A 257 3.83 15.27 -1.61
N GLN A 258 2.63 15.75 -1.93
CA GLN A 258 1.59 14.99 -2.61
C GLN A 258 1.09 15.82 -3.80
N GLY A 259 1.56 15.53 -5.01
CA GLY A 259 1.29 16.38 -6.17
C GLY A 259 1.86 17.79 -5.96
N GLU A 260 0.99 18.81 -5.99
CA GLU A 260 1.37 20.21 -5.73
C GLU A 260 1.39 20.55 -4.23
N ASP A 261 0.80 19.70 -3.38
CA ASP A 261 0.73 19.91 -1.95
C ASP A 261 2.11 19.68 -1.30
N VAL A 262 2.50 20.55 -0.38
CA VAL A 262 3.78 20.50 0.32
C VAL A 262 3.54 20.45 1.82
N LEU A 263 4.25 19.54 2.51
CA LEU A 263 4.15 19.39 3.94
C LEU A 263 5.22 20.23 4.66
N TRP A 264 4.78 21.02 5.62
CA TRP A 264 5.59 21.84 6.52
C TRP A 264 5.29 21.45 7.97
N VAL A 265 6.19 21.77 8.89
CA VAL A 265 6.05 21.53 10.33
C VAL A 265 6.28 22.83 11.08
N ALA A 266 5.50 23.08 12.12
CA ALA A 266 5.75 24.19 13.05
C ALA A 266 7.10 24.01 13.76
N ALA A 267 7.79 25.11 14.10
CA ALA A 267 9.07 25.05 14.79
C ALA A 267 8.99 24.33 16.16
N ASP A 268 7.84 24.42 16.83
CA ASP A 268 7.55 23.74 18.10
C ASP A 268 7.08 22.28 17.92
N GLY A 269 6.80 21.85 16.70
CA GLY A 269 6.25 20.54 16.37
C GLY A 269 4.77 20.37 16.70
N ASP A 270 4.03 21.39 17.12
CA ASP A 270 2.63 21.23 17.55
C ASP A 270 1.62 21.18 16.37
N ALA A 271 2.09 21.44 15.15
CA ALA A 271 1.29 21.27 13.95
C ALA A 271 2.11 20.91 12.71
N LEU A 272 1.45 20.18 11.80
CA LEU A 272 1.83 20.15 10.40
C LEU A 272 1.00 21.17 9.63
N TYR A 273 1.58 21.73 8.58
CA TYR A 273 0.88 22.55 7.62
C TYR A 273 0.91 21.89 6.25
N VAL A 274 -0.26 21.72 5.64
CA VAL A 274 -0.36 21.33 4.25
C VAL A 274 -0.55 22.58 3.41
N VAL A 275 0.51 22.96 2.70
CA VAL A 275 0.53 24.15 1.85
C VAL A 275 0.15 23.74 0.43
N ARG A 276 -0.90 24.37 -0.09
CA ARG A 276 -1.42 24.20 -1.46
C ARG A 276 -1.33 25.50 -2.23
N PRO A 277 -1.51 25.49 -3.56
CA PRO A 277 -1.52 26.73 -4.35
C PRO A 277 -2.58 27.75 -3.90
N ASP A 278 -3.71 27.30 -3.37
CA ASP A 278 -4.88 28.12 -3.05
C ASP A 278 -5.14 28.33 -1.55
N ARG A 279 -4.53 27.51 -0.67
CA ARG A 279 -4.79 27.53 0.77
C ARG A 279 -3.70 26.84 1.59
N VAL A 280 -3.72 27.07 2.90
CA VAL A 280 -2.92 26.32 3.88
C VAL A 280 -3.86 25.68 4.89
N GLU A 281 -3.67 24.39 5.17
CA GLU A 281 -4.37 23.73 6.28
C GLU A 281 -3.41 23.50 7.44
N ARG A 282 -3.84 23.79 8.68
CA ARG A 282 -3.15 23.44 9.92
C ARG A 282 -3.71 22.14 10.48
N TRP A 283 -2.85 21.14 10.63
CA TRP A 283 -3.18 19.84 11.19
C TRP A 283 -2.52 19.73 12.57
N PRO A 284 -3.26 19.89 13.68
CA PRO A 284 -2.69 19.84 15.02
C PRO A 284 -2.13 18.46 15.36
N ARG A 285 -1.08 18.45 16.19
CA ARG A 285 -0.49 17.25 16.76
C ARG A 285 -1.44 16.63 17.80
N ALA A 286 -1.57 15.31 17.79
CA ALA A 286 -2.31 14.57 18.81
C ALA A 286 -1.57 14.57 20.15
N THR A 287 -2.30 14.63 21.26
CA THR A 287 -1.72 14.57 22.62
C THR A 287 -1.29 13.15 23.02
N GLY A 288 -1.71 12.15 22.25
CA GLY A 288 -1.35 10.74 22.41
C GLY A 288 -1.75 9.92 21.18
N PRO A 289 -1.56 8.59 21.20
CA PRO A 289 -1.96 7.73 20.09
C PRO A 289 -3.45 7.80 19.82
N ILE A 290 -3.83 8.09 18.58
CA ILE A 290 -5.21 8.01 18.09
C ILE A 290 -5.35 6.72 17.28
N GLY A 291 -6.32 5.89 17.68
CA GLY A 291 -6.74 4.67 17.02
C GLY A 291 -8.14 4.28 17.47
N CYS A 292 -8.69 3.23 16.87
CA CYS A 292 -9.91 2.61 17.37
C CYS A 292 -9.62 1.97 18.73
N ILE A 293 -10.49 2.28 19.70
CA ILE A 293 -10.49 1.69 21.04
C ILE A 293 -11.53 0.58 21.16
#